data_AF-A0A2G2MEV2-F1
#
_entry.id   AF-A0A2G2MEV2-F1
#
_cell.length_a   1.000
_cell.length_b   1.000
_cell.length_c   1.000
_cell.angle_alpha   90.00
_cell.angle_beta   90.00
_cell.angle_gamma   90.00
#
_symmetry.space_group_name_H-M   'P 1'
#
loop_
_entity.id
_entity.type
_entity.pdbx_description
1 polymer ?
#
loop_
_entity_poly.entity_id
_entity_poly.type
_entity_poly.pdbx_seq_one_letter_code
_entity_poly.pdbx_strand_id
1 'polypeptide(L)' 'MQTKEYIKSISQRAAIEGVPSVLRRKYKIDNMPIRGLVCSKIWLGFKIAAYNTKKLLKGLKLAGA' A
#
# COMPACT_ATOMS: atom_id res chain seq x y z
N MET A 1 24.87 -17.19 -0.12
CA MET A 1 23.46 -16.84 -0.42
C MET A 1 23.36 -15.37 -0.85
N GLN A 2 23.83 -15.01 -2.05
CA GLN A 2 23.75 -13.62 -2.55
C GLN A 2 23.64 -13.60 -4.08
N THR A 3 22.88 -14.53 -4.66
CA THR A 3 22.54 -14.45 -6.08
C THR A 3 21.64 -13.25 -6.34
N LYS A 4 21.85 -12.55 -7.44
CA LYS A 4 21.07 -11.35 -7.83
C LYS A 4 19.57 -11.62 -7.87
N GLU A 5 19.20 -12.84 -8.27
CA GLU A 5 17.81 -13.32 -8.32
C GLU A 5 17.18 -13.41 -6.93
N TYR A 6 17.93 -13.92 -5.94
CA TYR A 6 17.46 -14.03 -4.56
C TYR A 6 17.17 -12.65 -3.94
N ILE A 7 18.06 -11.69 -4.16
CA ILE A 7 17.88 -10.30 -3.69
C ILE A 7 16.65 -9.65 -4.33
N LYS A 8 16.44 -9.88 -5.63
CA LYS A 8 15.27 -9.38 -6.36
C LYS A 8 13.96 -9.91 -5.77
N SER A 9 13.88 -11.20 -5.48
CA SER A 9 12.69 -11.80 -4.86
C SER A 9 12.41 -11.27 -3.45
N ILE A 10 13.45 -11.03 -2.63
CA ILE A 10 13.26 -10.43 -1.30
C ILE A 10 12.76 -9.00 -1.39
N SER A 11 13.35 -8.20 -2.29
CA SER A 11 12.92 -6.81 -2.51
C SER A 11 11.45 -6.73 -2.94
N GLN A 12 11.02 -7.64 -3.82
CA GLN A 12 9.62 -7.76 -4.22
C GLN A 12 8.70 -8.12 -3.04
N ARG A 13 9.11 -9.06 -2.18
CA ARG A 13 8.34 -9.41 -0.98
C ARG A 13 8.23 -8.24 0.00
N ALA A 14 9.32 -7.54 0.26
CA ALA A 14 9.31 -6.34 1.11
C ALA A 14 8.37 -5.26 0.58
N ALA A 15 8.32 -5.07 -0.75
CA ALA A 15 7.36 -4.17 -1.38
C ALA A 15 5.91 -4.62 -1.19
N ILE A 16 5.63 -5.93 -1.33
CA ILE A 16 4.28 -6.51 -1.16
C ILE A 16 3.83 -6.42 0.30
N GLU A 17 4.68 -6.79 1.26
CA GLU A 17 4.38 -6.79 2.70
C GLU A 17 4.32 -5.38 3.30
N GLY A 18 5.02 -4.42 2.70
CA GLY A 18 4.98 -3.01 3.11
C GLY A 18 3.61 -2.36 2.91
N VAL A 19 2.88 -2.75 1.86
CA VAL A 19 1.53 -2.21 1.56
C VAL A 19 0.52 -2.49 2.69
N PRO A 20 0.26 -3.75 3.10
CA PRO A 20 -0.65 -4.03 4.21
C PRO A 20 -0.16 -3.42 5.52
N SER A 21 1.16 -3.33 5.75
CA SER A 21 1.71 -2.66 6.94
C SER A 21 1.32 -1.17 7.03
N VAL A 22 1.43 -0.42 5.93
CA VAL A 22 1.04 1.00 5.90
C VAL A 22 -0.48 1.15 6.02
N LEU A 23 -1.22 0.30 5.33
CA LEU A 23 -2.68 0.28 5.37
C LEU A 23 -3.21 0.04 6.80
N ARG A 24 -2.60 -0.88 7.55
CA ARG A 24 -2.94 -1.11 8.97
C ARG A 24 -2.55 0.06 9.86
N ARG A 25 -1.31 0.56 9.77
CA ARG A 25 -0.79 1.62 10.66
C ARG A 25 -1.44 2.98 10.41
N LYS A 26 -1.54 3.40 9.15
CA LYS A 26 -1.97 4.75 8.76
C LYS A 26 -3.46 4.86 8.53
N TYR A 27 -4.06 3.83 7.93
CA TYR A 27 -5.47 3.85 7.55
C TYR A 27 -6.36 3.01 8.47
N LYS A 28 -5.78 2.38 9.53
CA LYS A 28 -6.49 1.64 10.59
C LYS A 28 -7.56 0.69 10.02
N ILE A 29 -7.19 -0.08 9.00
CA ILE A 29 -8.14 -0.95 8.29
C ILE A 29 -8.72 -2.04 9.20
N ASP A 30 -7.93 -2.55 10.14
CA ASP A 30 -8.37 -3.61 11.04
C ASP A 30 -9.46 -3.16 12.02
N ASN A 31 -9.43 -1.88 12.44
CA ASN A 31 -10.39 -1.28 13.38
C ASN A 31 -11.59 -0.61 12.68
N MET A 32 -11.86 -0.97 11.42
CA MET A 32 -13.00 -0.40 10.70
C MET A 32 -14.31 -1.00 11.26
N PRO A 33 -15.26 -0.20 11.76
CA PRO A 33 -16.43 -0.70 12.48
C PRO A 33 -17.50 -1.36 11.59
N ILE A 34 -17.21 -1.53 10.30
CA ILE A 34 -18.23 -1.76 9.27
C ILE A 34 -17.91 -3.00 8.41
N ARG A 35 -17.00 -3.89 8.84
CA ARG A 35 -16.58 -5.07 8.05
C ARG A 35 -17.80 -5.97 7.75
N GLY A 36 -18.32 -5.91 6.52
CA GLY A 36 -19.47 -6.72 6.07
C GLY A 36 -20.44 -6.04 5.10
N LEU A 37 -20.50 -4.70 5.06
CA LEU A 37 -21.41 -3.96 4.18
C LEU A 37 -20.75 -3.55 2.85
N VAL A 38 -21.56 -3.39 1.79
CA VAL A 38 -21.08 -2.95 0.45
C VAL A 38 -20.38 -1.59 0.53
N CYS A 39 -20.91 -0.65 1.33
CA CYS A 39 -20.27 0.64 1.58
C CYS A 39 -18.85 0.51 2.18
N SER A 40 -18.59 -0.54 2.95
CA SER A 40 -17.28 -0.77 3.58
C SER A 40 -16.21 -1.18 2.58
N LYS A 41 -16.60 -1.90 1.51
CA LYS A 41 -15.71 -2.21 0.39
C LYS A 41 -15.34 -0.93 -0.39
N ILE A 42 -16.28 0.00 -0.54
CA ILE A 42 -16.03 1.31 -1.17
C ILE A 42 -15.07 2.14 -0.30
N TRP A 43 -15.28 2.20 1.02
CA TRP A 43 -14.38 2.89 1.95
C TRP A 43 -12.96 2.29 1.97
N LEU A 44 -12.84 0.98 1.85
CA LEU A 44 -11.56 0.31 1.67
C LEU A 44 -10.89 0.74 0.34
N GLY A 45 -11.66 0.79 -0.74
CA GLY A 45 -11.23 1.28 -2.04
C GLY A 45 -10.70 2.72 -1.98
N PHE A 46 -11.41 3.63 -1.31
CA PHE A 46 -10.95 5.01 -1.11
C PHE A 46 -9.65 5.11 -0.31
N LYS A 47 -9.45 4.28 0.72
CA LYS A 47 -8.18 4.23 1.47
C LYS A 47 -7.02 3.76 0.60
N ILE A 48 -7.25 2.75 -0.26
CA ILE A 48 -6.25 2.27 -1.23
C ILE A 48 -5.96 3.34 -2.28
N ALA A 49 -6.99 3.98 -2.83
CA ALA A 49 -6.85 5.07 -3.80
C ALA A 49 -6.02 6.22 -3.20
N ALA A 50 -6.33 6.65 -1.97
CA ALA A 50 -5.57 7.70 -1.29
C ALA A 50 -4.08 7.34 -1.10
N TYR A 51 -3.77 6.08 -0.81
CA TYR A 51 -2.39 5.61 -0.72
C TYR A 51 -1.68 5.68 -2.08
N ASN A 52 -2.35 5.22 -3.14
CA ASN A 52 -1.83 5.25 -4.50
C ASN A 52 -1.65 6.68 -5.04
N THR A 53 -2.59 7.60 -4.79
CA THR A 53 -2.49 9.01 -5.16
C THR A 53 -1.30 9.69 -4.47
N LYS A 54 -1.06 9.42 -3.18
CA LYS A 54 0.14 9.95 -2.50
C LYS A 54 1.45 9.42 -3.11
N LYS A 55 1.47 8.15 -3.52
CA LYS A 55 2.63 7.56 -4.20
C LYS A 55 2.85 8.19 -5.58
N LEU A 56 1.78 8.40 -6.35
CA LEU A 56 1.82 9.07 -7.64
C LEU A 56 2.31 10.51 -7.52
N LEU A 57 1.77 11.31 -6.59
CA LEU A 57 2.21 12.69 -6.38
C LEU A 57 3.68 12.77 -5.95
N LYS A 58 4.16 11.82 -5.14
CA LYS A 58 5.59 11.73 -4.80
C LYS A 58 6.44 11.43 -6.04
N GLY A 59 5.99 10.53 -6.90
CA GLY A 59 6.65 10.22 -8.17
C GLY A 59 6.67 11.40 -9.14
N LEU A 60 5.55 12.11 -9.27
CA LEU A 60 5.43 13.29 -10.12
C LEU A 60 6.33 14.43 -9.65
N LYS A 61 6.41 14.65 -8.33
CA LYS A 61 7.29 15.66 -7.73
C LYS A 61 8.78 15.33 -7.90
N LEU A 62 9.13 14.05 -8.03
CA LEU A 62 10.49 13.59 -8.33
C LEU A 62 10.82 13.63 -9.83
N ALA A 63 9.82 13.57 -10.70
CA ALA A 63 10.00 13.61 -12.16
C ALA A 63 10.01 15.04 -12.73
N GLY A 64 9.43 16.01 -12.01
CA GLY A 64 9.45 17.44 -12.36
C GLY A 64 10.54 18.25 -11.67
N ALA A 65 11.51 17.59 -11.03
CA ALA A 65 12.66 18.19 -10.35
C ALA A 65 13.97 17.78 -11.00
#